data_AF-A0AA45Z4Y8-F1
#
_entry.id   AF-A0AA45Z4Y8-F1
#
_cell.length_a   1.000
_cell.length_b   1.000
_cell.length_c   1.000
_cell.angle_alpha   90.00
_cell.angle_beta   90.00
_cell.angle_gamma   90.00
#
_symmetry.space_group_name_H-M   'P 1'
#
loop_
_entity.id
_entity.type
_entity.pdbx_description
1 polymer ?
#
loop_
_entity_poly.entity_id
_entity_poly.type
_entity_poly.pdbx_seq_one_letter_code
_entity_poly.pdbx_strand_id
1 'polypeptide(L)'
;MLEHIPGSAEPRLVWERWQKWNESSPHQLFVSDTGWSILRTHGPQLIAVSPSGRDVLRVDILGPREGKVGRNAWQADHATYTTAGLFWSKHAWPYFFRDAETDFFIWRTHRGQRLVLDLTHAAILPEADVRAREWDAAEQRDASALLAMLTEQLQEVQALLSKSSTAPQKEVPSELRKHLDRVVGAVVLVGAHRIHACLPLLQQWESVEDWSSVSRSSVFREASLEEQAFRPIVQQSLRRLGVQPRGFAAYSFLDAKHERYAIPECLPDRRERAATLEKTMSAWEVLQRVGAPDLIHHGTELSDDVERAFEHWEYDFQADGQWTTLQLRWELNSRPPFIAELQERPSSWLQSNAREQALLER
;
A
#
# COMPACT_ATOMS: atom_id res chain seq x y z
N MET A 1 10.21 0.43 28.77
CA MET A 1 9.00 -0.38 28.56
C MET A 1 8.18 -0.42 29.84
N LEU A 2 6.88 -0.21 29.73
CA LEU A 2 5.94 -0.29 30.86
C LEU A 2 5.13 -1.59 30.74
N GLU A 3 5.06 -2.36 31.83
CA GLU A 3 4.21 -3.57 31.95
C GLU A 3 2.97 -3.23 32.78
N HIS A 4 1.79 -3.63 32.31
CA HIS A 4 0.56 -3.52 33.09
C HIS A 4 0.38 -4.79 33.94
N ILE A 5 0.31 -4.62 35.26
CA ILE A 5 0.06 -5.73 36.19
C ILE A 5 -1.44 -5.73 36.49
N PRO A 6 -2.18 -6.82 36.19
CA PRO A 6 -3.60 -6.91 36.52
C PRO A 6 -3.84 -6.64 38.01
N GLY A 7 -4.60 -5.59 38.33
CA GLY A 7 -4.89 -5.15 39.71
C GLY A 7 -3.94 -4.10 40.27
N SER A 8 -2.89 -3.67 39.55
CA SER A 8 -2.07 -2.51 39.88
C SER A 8 -2.61 -1.26 39.19
N ALA A 9 -2.74 -0.17 39.94
CA ALA A 9 -3.14 1.14 39.38
C ALA A 9 -2.02 1.77 38.52
N GLU A 10 -0.76 1.42 38.78
CA GLU A 10 0.39 1.99 38.07
C GLU A 10 1.13 0.94 37.24
N PRO A 11 1.53 1.29 36.00
CA PRO A 11 2.36 0.43 35.17
C PRO A 11 3.79 0.33 35.73
N ARG A 12 4.38 -0.87 35.67
CA ARG A 12 5.75 -1.12 36.13
C ARG A 12 6.75 -0.84 35.01
N LEU A 13 7.79 -0.04 35.29
CA LEU A 13 8.93 0.08 34.40
C LEU A 13 9.74 -1.24 34.38
N VAL A 14 9.77 -1.91 33.23
CA VAL A 14 10.49 -3.19 33.03
C VAL A 14 11.97 -2.93 32.74
N TRP A 15 12.25 -1.98 31.85
CA TRP A 15 13.59 -1.47 31.55
C TRP A 15 13.51 -0.12 30.84
N GLU A 16 14.59 0.64 30.92
CA GLU A 16 14.79 1.90 30.20
C GLU A 16 16.10 1.87 29.41
N ARG A 17 16.16 2.61 28.31
CA ARG A 17 17.33 2.70 27.44
C ARG A 17 17.45 4.11 26.91
N TRP A 18 18.64 4.69 27.05
CA TRP A 18 18.97 6.01 26.53
C TRP A 18 19.57 5.89 25.13
N GLN A 19 19.14 6.77 24.22
CA GLN A 19 19.74 6.90 22.89
C GLN A 19 21.22 7.24 23.04
N LYS A 20 22.09 6.53 22.31
CA LYS A 20 23.53 6.84 22.29
C LYS A 20 23.79 8.03 21.36
N TRP A 21 24.86 8.79 21.63
CA TRP A 21 25.19 10.01 20.87
C TRP A 21 25.37 9.80 19.36
N ASN A 22 25.72 8.59 18.92
CA ASN A 22 25.91 8.21 17.52
C ASN A 22 24.75 7.38 16.95
N GLU A 23 23.67 7.22 17.69
CA GLU A 23 22.50 6.47 17.29
C GLU A 23 21.46 7.44 16.69
N SER A 24 20.86 7.07 15.57
CA SER A 24 19.74 7.84 15.03
C SER A 24 18.53 7.79 15.98
N SER A 25 17.73 8.85 15.97
CA SER A 25 16.56 8.94 16.86
C SER A 25 15.60 7.76 16.66
N PRO A 26 15.01 7.22 17.73
CA PRO A 26 14.02 6.16 17.63
C PRO A 26 12.79 6.68 16.87
N HIS A 27 12.21 5.81 16.05
CA HIS A 27 11.08 6.15 15.18
C HIS A 27 9.87 5.23 15.42
N GLN A 28 10.09 3.91 15.55
CA GLN A 28 9.03 2.94 15.86
C GLN A 28 9.53 1.91 16.88
N LEU A 29 8.62 1.42 17.71
CA LEU A 29 8.87 0.35 18.69
C LEU A 29 7.81 -0.73 18.51
N PHE A 30 8.27 -1.97 18.38
CA PHE A 30 7.43 -3.17 18.41
C PHE A 30 7.78 -3.96 19.66
N VAL A 31 6.77 -4.46 20.36
CA VAL A 31 6.94 -5.26 21.59
C VAL A 31 6.14 -6.55 21.44
N SER A 32 6.78 -7.67 21.71
CA SER A 32 6.13 -8.98 21.78
C SER A 32 5.55 -9.25 23.16
N ASP A 33 4.63 -10.22 23.26
CA ASP A 33 4.06 -10.66 24.53
C ASP A 33 5.10 -11.26 25.49
N THR A 34 6.24 -11.73 24.97
CA THR A 34 7.35 -12.28 25.76
C THR A 34 8.39 -11.23 26.15
N GLY A 35 8.16 -9.96 25.80
CA GLY A 35 8.99 -8.82 26.18
C GLY A 35 10.12 -8.48 25.20
N TRP A 36 10.31 -9.25 24.12
CA TRP A 36 11.22 -8.84 23.03
C TRP A 36 10.76 -7.52 22.42
N SER A 37 11.72 -6.67 22.09
CA SER A 37 11.47 -5.37 21.49
C SER A 37 12.31 -5.12 20.25
N ILE A 38 11.68 -4.54 19.22
CA ILE A 38 12.37 -4.05 18.02
C ILE A 38 12.22 -2.55 17.95
N LEU A 39 13.35 -1.85 17.94
CA LEU A 39 13.45 -0.42 17.74
C LEU A 39 13.87 -0.15 16.29
N ARG A 40 13.01 0.53 15.53
CA ARG A 40 13.40 1.15 14.26
C ARG A 40 13.82 2.58 14.53
N THR A 41 14.97 2.96 14.00
CA THR A 41 15.46 4.35 14.07
C THR A 41 15.09 5.13 12.81
N HIS A 42 15.22 6.45 12.84
CA HIS A 42 15.14 7.31 11.66
C HIS A 42 16.28 7.05 10.67
N GLY A 43 17.40 6.52 11.16
CA GLY A 43 18.47 6.00 10.32
C GLY A 43 18.13 4.62 9.75
N PRO A 44 18.99 4.09 8.87
CA PRO A 44 18.82 2.76 8.30
C PRO A 44 19.19 1.65 9.31
N GLN A 45 18.61 1.64 10.51
CA GLN A 45 18.96 0.64 11.51
C GLN A 45 17.75 0.12 12.30
N LEU A 46 17.76 -1.19 12.54
CA LEU A 46 16.91 -1.89 13.49
C LEU A 46 17.72 -2.43 14.66
N ILE A 47 17.18 -2.33 15.87
CA ILE A 47 17.82 -2.82 17.08
C ILE A 47 16.86 -3.77 17.78
N ALA A 48 17.26 -5.02 17.97
CA ALA A 48 16.56 -5.99 18.78
C ALA A 48 17.06 -5.93 20.22
N VAL A 49 16.11 -5.84 21.16
CA VAL A 49 16.35 -5.74 22.59
C VAL A 49 15.66 -6.92 23.28
N SER A 50 16.40 -7.63 24.14
CA SER A 50 15.90 -8.75 24.92
C SER A 50 14.83 -8.31 25.93
N PRO A 51 14.05 -9.25 26.48
CA PRO A 51 13.13 -8.97 27.59
C PRO A 51 13.82 -8.34 28.81
N SER A 52 15.11 -8.61 29.00
CA SER A 52 15.94 -8.01 30.06
C SER A 52 16.46 -6.59 29.75
N GLY A 53 16.12 -6.02 28.59
CA GLY A 53 16.55 -4.67 28.18
C GLY A 53 17.94 -4.59 27.55
N ARG A 54 18.56 -5.73 27.18
CA ARG A 54 19.89 -5.77 26.55
C ARG A 54 19.76 -5.73 25.03
N ASP A 55 20.57 -4.90 24.35
CA ASP A 55 20.71 -4.96 22.90
C ASP A 55 21.30 -6.32 22.48
N VAL A 56 20.54 -7.10 21.71
CA VAL A 56 20.93 -8.45 21.25
C VAL A 56 21.46 -8.42 19.82
N LEU A 57 20.79 -7.68 18.94
CA LEU A 57 21.14 -7.58 17.53
C LEU A 57 20.95 -6.15 17.04
N ARG A 58 21.89 -5.66 16.22
CA ARG A 58 21.75 -4.44 15.43
C ARG A 58 21.88 -4.78 13.97
N VAL A 59 20.94 -4.33 13.16
CA VAL A 59 20.87 -4.61 11.73
C VAL A 59 20.87 -3.31 10.95
N ASP A 60 21.88 -3.14 10.11
CA ASP A 60 21.95 -2.01 9.17
C ASP A 60 21.15 -2.35 7.91
N ILE A 61 20.30 -1.41 7.48
CA ILE A 61 19.40 -1.55 6.34
C ILE A 61 20.01 -0.81 5.15
N LEU A 62 20.49 -1.57 4.18
CA LEU A 62 21.16 -1.01 3.02
C LEU A 62 20.15 -0.77 1.89
N GLY A 63 20.31 0.35 1.18
CA GLY A 63 19.52 0.66 -0.02
C GLY A 63 20.00 -0.13 -1.25
N PRO A 64 19.18 -0.39 -2.28
CA PRO A 64 19.42 -1.43 -3.32
C PRO A 64 20.76 -1.39 -4.06
N ARG A 65 21.44 -0.24 -4.08
CA ARG A 65 22.70 0.01 -4.79
C ARG A 65 23.90 0.07 -3.85
N GLU A 66 23.68 -0.02 -2.55
CA GLU A 66 24.73 -0.11 -1.55
C GLU A 66 25.28 -1.54 -1.55
N GLY A 67 26.60 -1.70 -1.55
CA GLY A 67 27.19 -3.03 -1.40
C GLY A 67 27.00 -3.53 0.03
N LYS A 68 26.86 -4.84 0.23
CA LYS A 68 26.83 -5.41 1.60
C LYS A 68 28.14 -5.08 2.31
N VAL A 69 28.06 -4.25 3.35
CA VAL A 69 29.18 -3.96 4.25
C VAL A 69 28.83 -4.52 5.63
N GLY A 70 29.54 -5.57 6.05
CA GLY A 70 29.44 -6.13 7.41
C GLY A 70 28.55 -7.37 7.55
N ARG A 71 28.64 -8.00 8.72
CA ARG A 71 27.97 -9.28 9.05
C ARG A 71 26.48 -9.12 9.35
N ASN A 72 26.07 -7.95 9.84
CA ASN A 72 24.69 -7.68 10.27
C ASN A 72 24.03 -6.60 9.38
N ALA A 73 24.15 -6.77 8.07
CA ALA A 73 23.52 -5.89 7.10
C ALA A 73 22.45 -6.65 6.31
N TRP A 74 21.29 -6.02 6.14
CA TRP A 74 20.22 -6.50 5.28
C TRP A 74 20.02 -5.54 4.11
N GLN A 75 19.91 -6.11 2.91
CA GLN A 75 19.85 -5.37 1.66
C GLN A 75 18.39 -5.27 1.23
N ALA A 76 17.81 -4.07 1.31
CA ALA A 76 16.48 -3.84 0.79
C ALA A 76 16.50 -3.92 -0.75
N ASP A 77 15.61 -4.70 -1.34
CA ASP A 77 15.44 -4.77 -2.81
C ASP A 77 14.87 -3.46 -3.36
N HIS A 78 14.21 -2.69 -2.50
CA HIS A 78 13.70 -1.37 -2.81
C HIS A 78 13.72 -0.46 -1.57
N ALA A 79 14.14 0.78 -1.80
CA ALA A 79 14.04 1.84 -0.82
C ALA A 79 14.09 3.19 -1.55
N THR A 80 13.44 4.20 -0.96
CA THR A 80 13.43 5.57 -1.47
C THR A 80 14.33 6.43 -0.59
N TYR A 81 15.27 7.14 -1.21
CA TYR A 81 16.05 8.15 -0.50
C TYR A 81 15.25 9.44 -0.42
N THR A 82 14.94 9.85 0.80
CA THR A 82 14.28 11.12 1.09
C THR A 82 15.25 12.08 1.76
N THR A 83 14.86 13.34 1.92
CA THR A 83 15.63 14.30 2.74
C THR A 83 15.75 13.86 4.21
N ALA A 84 14.86 12.97 4.67
CA ALA A 84 14.88 12.38 6.00
C ALA A 84 15.64 11.03 6.08
N GLY A 85 16.26 10.58 4.99
CA GLY A 85 17.03 9.34 4.92
C GLY A 85 16.36 8.22 4.10
N LEU A 86 16.87 7.00 4.28
CA LEU A 86 16.42 5.79 3.58
C LEU A 86 15.04 5.34 4.07
N PHE A 87 14.05 5.37 3.20
CA PHE A 87 12.68 4.96 3.50
C PHE A 87 12.33 3.65 2.78
N TRP A 88 12.11 2.58 3.56
CA TRP A 88 11.94 1.22 3.03
C TRP A 88 10.72 0.48 3.62
N SER A 89 10.18 0.97 4.74
CA SER A 89 9.17 0.25 5.53
C SER A 89 7.73 0.70 5.27
N LYS A 90 7.47 1.52 4.24
CA LYS A 90 6.10 1.95 3.88
C LYS A 90 5.26 0.71 3.57
N HIS A 91 4.07 0.63 4.18
CA HIS A 91 3.12 -0.49 4.04
C HIS A 91 3.71 -1.87 4.36
N ALA A 92 4.83 -1.92 5.07
CA ALA A 92 5.45 -3.16 5.47
C ALA A 92 4.70 -3.80 6.65
N TRP A 93 4.87 -5.10 6.82
CA TRP A 93 4.18 -5.90 7.82
C TRP A 93 5.18 -6.48 8.85
N PRO A 94 5.43 -5.76 9.95
CA PRO A 94 6.22 -6.25 11.07
C PRO A 94 5.36 -7.15 11.98
N TYR A 95 5.92 -8.28 12.41
CA TYR A 95 5.31 -9.17 13.38
C TYR A 95 6.34 -10.02 14.10
N PHE A 96 5.98 -10.51 15.29
CA PHE A 96 6.74 -11.53 16.00
C PHE A 96 6.19 -12.91 15.64
N PHE A 97 7.08 -13.88 15.54
CA PHE A 97 6.72 -15.27 15.33
C PHE A 97 7.54 -16.12 16.29
N ARG A 98 6.93 -17.14 16.90
CA ARG A 98 7.62 -18.02 17.83
C ARG A 98 7.42 -19.46 17.40
N ASP A 99 8.53 -20.18 17.21
CA ASP A 99 8.53 -21.64 17.19
C ASP A 99 8.80 -22.20 18.61
N ALA A 100 8.81 -23.52 18.79
CA ALA A 100 8.85 -24.15 20.12
C ALA A 100 9.95 -23.57 21.05
N GLU A 101 11.10 -23.15 20.51
CA GLU A 101 12.23 -22.65 21.29
C GLU A 101 12.81 -21.32 20.80
N THR A 102 12.40 -20.83 19.63
CA THR A 102 13.02 -19.67 18.98
C THR A 102 12.02 -18.53 18.80
N ASP A 103 12.39 -17.34 19.27
CA ASP A 103 11.67 -16.11 19.02
C ASP A 103 12.22 -15.45 17.74
N PHE A 104 11.34 -15.10 16.82
CA PHE A 104 11.65 -14.40 15.59
C PHE A 104 10.96 -13.05 15.54
N PHE A 105 11.59 -12.12 14.85
CA PHE A 105 10.92 -10.95 14.32
C PHE A 105 11.04 -10.92 12.81
N ILE A 106 9.92 -10.71 12.14
CA ILE A 106 9.82 -10.72 10.69
C ILE A 106 9.25 -9.38 10.25
N TRP A 107 9.91 -8.76 9.27
CA TRP A 107 9.42 -7.54 8.63
C TRP A 107 9.30 -7.78 7.13
N ARG A 108 8.07 -8.02 6.67
CA ARG A 108 7.78 -8.19 5.25
C ARG A 108 7.57 -6.83 4.61
N THR A 109 8.37 -6.49 3.59
CA THR A 109 8.15 -5.28 2.79
C THR A 109 6.88 -5.41 1.95
N HIS A 110 6.33 -4.29 1.50
CA HIS A 110 5.18 -4.30 0.60
C HIS A 110 5.49 -4.94 -0.77
N ARG A 111 6.77 -5.08 -1.13
CA ARG A 111 7.23 -5.82 -2.33
C ARG A 111 7.41 -7.32 -2.10
N GLY A 112 7.21 -7.78 -0.87
CA GLY A 112 7.24 -9.19 -0.49
C GLY A 112 8.56 -9.71 0.05
N GLN A 113 9.66 -8.96 -0.07
CA GLN A 113 10.94 -9.31 0.55
C GLN A 113 10.81 -9.32 2.07
N ARG A 114 11.41 -10.31 2.74
CA ARG A 114 11.40 -10.41 4.22
C ARG A 114 12.77 -10.12 4.82
N LEU A 115 12.78 -9.26 5.84
CA LEU A 115 13.84 -9.28 6.85
C LEU A 115 13.43 -10.25 7.97
N VAL A 116 14.26 -11.25 8.24
CA VAL A 116 14.02 -12.25 9.30
C VAL A 116 15.13 -12.17 10.33
N LEU A 117 14.75 -11.91 11.58
CA LEU A 117 15.63 -11.87 12.73
C LEU A 117 15.35 -13.07 13.63
N ASP A 118 16.36 -13.89 13.88
CA ASP A 118 16.37 -14.86 14.97
C ASP A 118 16.83 -14.14 16.24
N LEU A 119 15.88 -13.87 17.14
CA LEU A 119 16.12 -13.09 18.34
C LEU A 119 16.84 -13.93 19.40
N THR A 120 16.54 -15.24 19.48
CA THR A 120 17.17 -16.17 20.42
C THR A 120 18.67 -16.32 20.13
N HIS A 121 19.04 -16.45 18.87
CA HIS A 121 20.44 -16.69 18.44
C HIS A 121 21.16 -15.43 17.94
N ALA A 122 20.50 -14.27 17.98
CA ALA A 122 21.05 -12.98 17.56
C ALA A 122 21.58 -12.99 16.11
N ALA A 123 20.76 -13.47 15.16
CA ALA A 123 21.16 -13.64 13.78
C ALA A 123 20.14 -13.08 12.78
N ILE A 124 20.61 -12.70 11.60
CA ILE A 124 19.76 -12.44 10.43
C ILE A 124 19.68 -13.73 9.64
N LEU A 125 18.47 -14.18 9.34
CA LEU A 125 18.25 -15.39 8.56
C LEU A 125 17.93 -15.06 7.09
N PRO A 126 18.30 -15.94 6.14
CA PRO A 126 17.87 -15.80 4.76
C PRO A 126 16.35 -15.97 4.64
N GLU A 127 15.74 -15.30 3.66
CA GLU A 127 14.29 -15.38 3.42
C GLU A 127 13.83 -16.80 3.04
N ALA A 128 14.67 -17.55 2.32
CA ALA A 128 14.42 -18.93 1.92
C ALA A 128 14.69 -19.91 3.08
N ASP A 129 14.01 -19.71 4.20
CA ASP A 129 14.03 -20.60 5.37
C ASP A 129 12.96 -21.69 5.23
N VAL A 130 13.18 -22.84 5.87
CA VAL A 130 12.23 -23.95 5.91
C VAL A 130 10.88 -23.56 6.54
N ARG A 131 10.86 -22.51 7.35
CA ARG A 131 9.68 -21.97 8.05
C ARG A 131 8.82 -21.01 7.21
N ALA A 132 9.19 -20.74 5.95
CA ALA A 132 8.50 -19.75 5.11
C ALA A 132 6.96 -19.94 5.05
N ARG A 133 6.49 -21.20 5.03
CA ARG A 133 5.04 -21.51 5.03
C ARG A 133 4.34 -21.13 6.33
N GLU A 134 5.02 -21.27 7.46
CA GLU A 134 4.46 -20.92 8.78
C GLU A 134 4.37 -19.41 8.95
N TRP A 135 5.36 -18.70 8.43
CA TRP A 135 5.36 -17.24 8.32
C TRP A 135 4.25 -16.72 7.41
N ASP A 136 4.06 -17.34 6.23
CA ASP A 136 2.93 -17.04 5.35
C ASP A 136 1.59 -17.23 6.09
N ALA A 137 1.45 -18.33 6.85
CA ALA A 137 0.23 -18.60 7.62
C ALA A 137 0.00 -17.58 8.74
N ALA A 138 1.05 -17.10 9.40
CA ALA A 138 0.95 -16.02 10.40
C ALA A 138 0.50 -14.71 9.75
N GLU A 139 1.11 -14.31 8.64
CA GLU A 139 0.72 -13.13 7.87
C GLU A 139 -0.74 -13.19 7.43
N GLN A 140 -1.19 -14.36 6.95
CA GLN A 140 -2.59 -14.56 6.56
C GLN A 140 -3.56 -14.36 7.71
N ARG A 141 -3.28 -14.96 8.88
CA ARG A 141 -4.13 -14.81 10.07
C ARG A 141 -4.18 -13.37 10.53
N ASP A 142 -3.03 -12.72 10.66
CA ASP A 142 -2.93 -11.37 11.22
C ASP A 142 -3.54 -10.32 10.28
N ALA A 143 -3.29 -10.43 8.97
CA ALA A 143 -3.88 -9.54 7.98
C ALA A 143 -5.42 -9.70 7.93
N SER A 144 -5.90 -10.95 7.98
CA SER A 144 -7.34 -11.23 8.02
C SER A 144 -7.99 -10.67 9.29
N ALA A 145 -7.35 -10.84 10.45
CA ALA A 145 -7.84 -10.34 11.72
C ALA A 145 -7.89 -8.80 11.77
N LEU A 146 -6.82 -8.12 11.30
CA LEU A 146 -6.79 -6.66 11.21
C LEU A 146 -7.91 -6.15 10.30
N LEU A 147 -8.05 -6.74 9.10
CA LEU A 147 -9.05 -6.30 8.15
C LEU A 147 -10.48 -6.55 8.68
N ALA A 148 -10.73 -7.69 9.32
CA ALA A 148 -12.02 -7.99 9.93
C ALA A 148 -12.37 -6.97 11.03
N MET A 149 -11.45 -6.73 11.98
CA MET A 149 -11.65 -5.77 13.06
C MET A 149 -11.97 -4.36 12.53
N LEU A 150 -11.20 -3.88 11.55
CA LEU A 150 -11.45 -2.56 10.96
C LEU A 150 -12.75 -2.51 10.15
N THR A 151 -13.18 -3.64 9.56
CA THR A 151 -14.46 -3.73 8.84
C THR A 151 -15.64 -3.70 9.80
N GLU A 152 -15.54 -4.31 10.98
CA GLU A 152 -16.57 -4.21 12.02
C GLU A 152 -16.80 -2.75 12.46
N GLN A 153 -15.77 -1.91 12.35
CA GLN A 153 -15.78 -0.47 12.67
C GLN A 153 -15.79 0.41 11.42
N LEU A 154 -16.25 -0.09 10.26
CA LEU A 154 -16.09 0.59 8.97
C LEU A 154 -16.68 2.01 8.93
N GLN A 155 -17.81 2.23 9.62
CA GLN A 155 -18.43 3.56 9.70
C GLN A 155 -17.53 4.58 10.41
N GLU A 156 -16.88 4.16 11.51
CA GLU A 156 -15.93 5.00 12.24
C GLU A 156 -14.69 5.25 11.39
N VAL A 157 -14.18 4.21 10.72
CA VAL A 157 -13.08 4.34 9.76
C VAL A 157 -13.41 5.37 8.66
N GLN A 158 -14.58 5.27 8.04
CA GLN A 158 -15.01 6.22 7.01
C GLN A 158 -15.10 7.65 7.56
N ALA A 159 -15.61 7.82 8.78
CA ALA A 159 -15.66 9.13 9.44
C ALA A 159 -14.26 9.72 9.69
N LEU A 160 -13.27 8.87 10.02
CA LEU A 160 -11.88 9.29 10.24
C LEU A 160 -11.14 9.69 8.96
N LEU A 161 -11.51 9.08 7.83
CA LEU A 161 -10.91 9.35 6.52
C LEU A 161 -11.63 10.52 5.80
N SER A 162 -12.90 10.76 6.12
CA SER A 162 -13.70 11.83 5.53
C SER A 162 -13.25 13.23 6.02
N LYS A 163 -12.85 14.11 5.10
CA LYS A 163 -12.42 15.50 5.37
C LYS A 163 -13.49 16.44 5.97
N SER A 164 -14.71 15.99 6.26
CA SER A 164 -15.82 16.86 6.72
C SER A 164 -15.79 17.22 8.22
N SER A 165 -14.75 16.87 8.97
CA SER A 165 -14.65 17.24 10.38
C SER A 165 -14.16 18.68 10.56
N THR A 166 -15.03 19.67 10.28
CA THR A 166 -15.02 20.95 11.00
C THR A 166 -15.42 20.78 12.47
N ALA A 167 -15.83 19.57 12.87
CA ALA A 167 -15.97 19.22 14.27
C ALA A 167 -14.60 19.34 14.95
N PRO A 168 -14.53 19.93 16.16
CA PRO A 168 -13.32 19.88 16.97
C PRO A 168 -12.91 18.41 17.05
N GLN A 169 -11.64 18.12 16.73
CA GLN A 169 -11.06 16.79 16.83
C GLN A 169 -11.37 16.24 18.22
N LYS A 170 -12.49 15.52 18.37
CA LYS A 170 -12.64 14.61 19.49
C LYS A 170 -11.47 13.68 19.34
N GLU A 171 -10.62 13.62 20.36
CA GLU A 171 -9.47 12.74 20.43
C GLU A 171 -9.92 11.35 19.99
N VAL A 172 -9.67 11.02 18.74
CA VAL A 172 -9.93 9.70 18.20
C VAL A 172 -9.10 8.77 19.06
N PRO A 173 -9.66 7.67 19.58
CA PRO A 173 -8.86 6.72 20.33
C PRO A 173 -7.63 6.37 19.49
N SER A 174 -6.44 6.69 20.02
CA SER A 174 -5.18 6.59 19.28
C SER A 174 -4.96 5.20 18.66
N GLU A 175 -5.62 4.18 19.20
CA GLU A 175 -5.57 2.79 18.74
C GLU A 175 -6.19 2.56 17.36
N LEU A 176 -7.37 3.10 17.04
CA LEU A 176 -7.97 2.88 15.72
C LEU A 176 -7.10 3.50 14.62
N ARG A 177 -6.53 4.68 14.90
CA ARG A 177 -5.58 5.34 13.98
C ARG A 177 -4.31 4.51 13.75
N LYS A 178 -3.73 3.93 14.82
CA LYS A 178 -2.55 3.04 14.70
C LYS A 178 -2.84 1.82 13.80
N HIS A 179 -4.05 1.27 13.87
CA HIS A 179 -4.45 0.15 13.02
C HIS A 179 -4.68 0.58 11.55
N LEU A 180 -5.24 1.77 11.33
CA LEU A 180 -5.44 2.31 9.98
C LEU A 180 -4.12 2.51 9.23
N ASP A 181 -3.05 2.92 9.90
CA ASP A 181 -1.72 3.05 9.28
C ASP A 181 -1.20 1.72 8.68
N ARG A 182 -1.74 0.58 9.13
CA ARG A 182 -1.38 -0.77 8.67
C ARG A 182 -2.35 -1.36 7.63
N VAL A 183 -3.51 -0.76 7.39
CA VAL A 183 -4.56 -1.40 6.59
C VAL A 183 -4.15 -1.65 5.15
N VAL A 184 -3.37 -0.74 4.53
CA VAL A 184 -2.81 -0.96 3.19
C VAL A 184 -2.00 -2.25 3.14
N GLY A 185 -1.12 -2.46 4.13
CA GLY A 185 -0.30 -3.67 4.22
C GLY A 185 -1.15 -4.93 4.33
N ALA A 186 -2.22 -4.90 5.13
CA ALA A 186 -3.15 -6.03 5.24
C ALA A 186 -3.89 -6.32 3.93
N VAL A 187 -4.38 -5.29 3.23
CA VAL A 187 -5.05 -5.46 1.93
C VAL A 187 -4.10 -6.07 0.90
N VAL A 188 -2.86 -5.55 0.81
CA VAL A 188 -1.81 -6.12 -0.07
C VAL A 188 -1.53 -7.58 0.28
N LEU A 189 -1.44 -7.93 1.57
CA LEU A 189 -1.25 -9.32 2.01
C LEU A 189 -2.42 -10.22 1.64
N VAL A 190 -3.66 -9.76 1.78
CA VAL A 190 -4.85 -10.52 1.35
C VAL A 190 -4.77 -10.85 -0.13
N GLY A 191 -4.40 -9.88 -0.98
CA GLY A 191 -4.20 -10.10 -2.41
C GLY A 191 -3.01 -11.01 -2.73
N ALA A 192 -1.87 -10.80 -2.07
CA ALA A 192 -0.64 -11.57 -2.29
C ALA A 192 -0.78 -13.05 -1.89
N HIS A 193 -1.41 -13.32 -0.74
CA HIS A 193 -1.67 -14.67 -0.23
C HIS A 193 -2.95 -15.30 -0.77
N ARG A 194 -3.73 -14.57 -1.58
CA ARG A 194 -5.01 -15.01 -2.15
C ARG A 194 -5.99 -15.51 -1.07
N ILE A 195 -6.17 -14.71 -0.02
CA ILE A 195 -7.03 -15.05 1.12
C ILE A 195 -8.51 -14.86 0.76
N HIS A 196 -9.12 -15.87 0.13
CA HIS A 196 -10.49 -15.80 -0.38
C HIS A 196 -11.53 -15.53 0.73
N ALA A 197 -11.26 -15.93 1.97
CA ALA A 197 -12.13 -15.66 3.11
C ALA A 197 -12.33 -14.15 3.36
N CYS A 198 -11.40 -13.29 2.93
CA CYS A 198 -11.48 -11.85 3.07
C CYS A 198 -12.22 -11.14 1.92
N LEU A 199 -12.72 -11.88 0.91
CA LEU A 199 -13.45 -11.30 -0.23
C LEU A 199 -14.62 -10.38 0.19
N PRO A 200 -15.51 -10.78 1.12
CA PRO A 200 -16.61 -9.92 1.55
C PRO A 200 -16.14 -8.64 2.25
N LEU A 201 -14.97 -8.70 2.91
CA LEU A 201 -14.37 -7.54 3.55
C LEU A 201 -13.85 -6.58 2.47
N LEU A 202 -13.03 -7.07 1.53
CA LEU A 202 -12.51 -6.25 0.43
C LEU A 202 -13.61 -5.56 -0.39
N GLN A 203 -14.74 -6.24 -0.63
CA GLN A 203 -15.88 -5.65 -1.32
C GLN A 203 -16.54 -4.49 -0.56
N GLN A 204 -16.51 -4.50 0.77
CA GLN A 204 -16.95 -3.38 1.59
C GLN A 204 -15.92 -2.24 1.56
N TRP A 205 -14.64 -2.59 1.66
CA TRP A 205 -13.54 -1.63 1.62
C TRP A 205 -13.42 -0.89 0.29
N GLU A 206 -13.91 -1.45 -0.82
CA GLU A 206 -13.92 -0.75 -2.11
C GLU A 206 -14.70 0.58 -2.07
N SER A 207 -15.74 0.66 -1.23
CA SER A 207 -16.54 1.87 -1.04
C SER A 207 -15.89 2.91 -0.11
N VAL A 208 -14.82 2.56 0.61
CA VAL A 208 -14.12 3.52 1.46
C VAL A 208 -13.46 4.56 0.57
N GLU A 209 -13.66 5.82 0.92
CA GLU A 209 -13.03 6.95 0.26
C GLU A 209 -11.91 7.47 1.16
N ASP A 210 -10.70 7.53 0.61
CA ASP A 210 -9.56 8.15 1.28
C ASP A 210 -8.71 8.86 0.25
N TRP A 211 -8.44 10.11 0.57
CA TRP A 211 -7.75 11.01 -0.31
C TRP A 211 -6.23 10.91 -0.10
N SER A 212 -5.47 10.51 -1.12
CA SER A 212 -4.00 10.52 -1.04
C SER A 212 -3.40 11.84 -1.47
N SER A 213 -3.75 12.29 -2.66
CA SER A 213 -2.99 13.28 -3.40
C SER A 213 -3.84 13.94 -4.48
N VAL A 214 -3.36 15.11 -4.92
CA VAL A 214 -3.90 15.80 -6.09
C VAL A 214 -2.76 15.98 -7.08
N SER A 215 -2.90 15.39 -8.26
CA SER A 215 -2.01 15.59 -9.40
C SER A 215 -2.73 16.41 -10.47
N ARG A 216 -2.05 16.76 -11.57
CA ARG A 216 -2.68 17.46 -12.70
C ARG A 216 -3.09 16.43 -13.75
N SER A 217 -4.34 16.48 -14.23
CA SER A 217 -4.67 15.77 -15.45
C SER A 217 -4.09 16.53 -16.63
N SER A 218 -3.41 15.81 -17.52
CA SER A 218 -2.91 16.39 -18.77
C SER A 218 -3.96 16.35 -19.87
N VAL A 219 -4.91 15.42 -19.78
CA VAL A 219 -6.02 15.23 -20.71
C VAL A 219 -7.13 16.25 -20.48
N PHE A 220 -7.54 16.45 -19.22
CA PHE A 220 -8.44 17.53 -18.84
C PHE A 220 -7.61 18.75 -18.43
N ARG A 221 -7.25 19.59 -19.41
CA ARG A 221 -6.53 20.83 -19.15
C ARG A 221 -7.40 21.74 -18.27
N GLU A 222 -6.84 22.19 -17.15
CA GLU A 222 -7.48 22.90 -16.02
C GLU A 222 -8.08 22.01 -14.92
N ALA A 223 -8.20 20.69 -15.15
CA ALA A 223 -8.61 19.79 -14.10
C ALA A 223 -7.44 19.28 -13.28
N SER A 224 -7.69 19.12 -11.99
CA SER A 224 -6.82 18.34 -11.13
C SER A 224 -7.35 16.93 -10.99
N LEU A 225 -6.45 15.97 -10.82
CA LEU A 225 -6.78 14.58 -10.61
C LEU A 225 -6.65 14.28 -9.12
N GLU A 226 -7.77 13.98 -8.49
CA GLU A 226 -7.81 13.52 -7.12
C GLU A 226 -7.67 11.99 -7.11
N GLU A 227 -6.62 11.51 -6.47
CA GLU A 227 -6.29 10.09 -6.42
C GLU A 227 -6.72 9.49 -5.07
N GLN A 228 -7.34 8.31 -5.13
CA GLN A 228 -7.74 7.57 -3.94
C GLN A 228 -6.57 6.72 -3.42
N ALA A 229 -6.27 6.81 -2.12
CA ALA A 229 -5.16 6.10 -1.51
C ALA A 229 -5.44 4.57 -1.41
N PHE A 230 -6.60 4.21 -0.88
CA PHE A 230 -6.93 2.81 -0.57
C PHE A 230 -7.58 2.07 -1.73
N ARG A 231 -8.52 2.72 -2.41
CA ARG A 231 -9.43 2.05 -3.35
C ARG A 231 -8.70 1.33 -4.49
N PRO A 232 -7.68 1.91 -5.16
CA PRO A 232 -6.97 1.19 -6.22
C PRO A 232 -6.29 -0.09 -5.72
N ILE A 233 -5.78 -0.08 -4.49
CA ILE A 233 -5.08 -1.21 -3.87
C ILE A 233 -6.08 -2.31 -3.48
N VAL A 234 -7.25 -1.93 -2.95
CA VAL A 234 -8.36 -2.86 -2.69
C VAL A 234 -8.83 -3.51 -3.99
N GLN A 235 -9.05 -2.71 -5.03
CA GLN A 235 -9.46 -3.22 -6.34
C GLN A 235 -8.39 -4.15 -6.94
N GLN A 236 -7.11 -3.82 -6.82
CA GLN A 236 -6.02 -4.71 -7.26
C GLN A 236 -6.02 -6.05 -6.49
N SER A 237 -6.33 -6.01 -5.19
CA SER A 237 -6.42 -7.22 -4.36
C SER A 237 -7.62 -8.10 -4.73
N LEU A 238 -8.78 -7.48 -5.04
CA LEU A 238 -9.95 -8.18 -5.60
C LEU A 238 -9.61 -8.87 -6.93
N ARG A 239 -8.91 -8.17 -7.84
CA ARG A 239 -8.46 -8.71 -9.12
C ARG A 239 -7.55 -9.93 -8.95
N ARG A 240 -6.63 -9.90 -7.98
CA ARG A 240 -5.74 -11.05 -7.65
C ARG A 240 -6.50 -12.28 -7.12
N LEU A 241 -7.65 -12.07 -6.50
CA LEU A 241 -8.57 -13.11 -6.07
C LEU A 241 -9.50 -13.58 -7.22
N GLY A 242 -9.30 -13.08 -8.44
CA GLY A 242 -10.09 -13.44 -9.60
C GLY A 242 -11.48 -12.82 -9.65
N VAL A 243 -11.72 -11.77 -8.85
CA VAL A 243 -13.03 -11.10 -8.74
C VAL A 243 -12.96 -9.71 -9.37
N GLN A 244 -13.94 -9.40 -10.23
CA GLN A 244 -14.13 -8.05 -10.77
C GLN A 244 -14.57 -7.08 -9.67
N PRO A 245 -13.85 -5.97 -9.45
CA PRO A 245 -14.31 -4.92 -8.55
C PRO A 245 -15.65 -4.32 -8.99
N ARG A 246 -16.41 -3.75 -8.05
CA ARG A 246 -17.68 -3.08 -8.35
C ARG A 246 -17.49 -1.86 -9.25
N GLY A 247 -16.28 -1.28 -9.26
CA GLY A 247 -15.94 -0.17 -10.13
C GLY A 247 -16.23 1.18 -9.48
N PHE A 248 -16.07 1.28 -8.15
CA PHE A 248 -15.98 2.58 -7.51
C PHE A 248 -14.80 3.38 -8.09
N ALA A 249 -14.96 4.70 -8.23
CA ALA A 249 -13.99 5.52 -8.94
C ALA A 249 -12.65 5.58 -8.19
N ALA A 250 -11.58 5.06 -8.78
CA ALA A 250 -10.22 5.18 -8.25
C ALA A 250 -9.66 6.62 -8.35
N TYR A 251 -10.29 7.43 -9.20
CA TYR A 251 -9.91 8.81 -9.49
C TYR A 251 -11.14 9.69 -9.59
N SER A 252 -11.05 10.89 -9.04
CA SER A 252 -12.02 11.96 -9.26
C SER A 252 -11.34 13.08 -10.04
N PHE A 253 -12.03 13.63 -11.02
CA PHE A 253 -11.54 14.81 -11.73
C PHE A 253 -12.14 16.03 -11.03
N LEU A 254 -11.32 17.03 -10.76
CA LEU A 254 -11.71 18.29 -10.12
C LEU A 254 -11.59 19.42 -11.12
N ASP A 255 -12.59 20.29 -11.19
CA ASP A 255 -12.52 21.49 -12.03
C ASP A 255 -11.60 22.57 -11.44
N ALA A 256 -11.52 23.74 -12.09
CA ALA A 256 -10.70 24.86 -11.63
C ALA A 256 -11.10 25.41 -10.24
N LYS A 257 -12.33 25.12 -9.78
CA LYS A 257 -12.84 25.48 -8.44
C LYS A 257 -12.64 24.35 -7.42
N HIS A 258 -11.99 23.26 -7.82
CA HIS A 258 -11.82 22.04 -7.02
C HIS A 258 -13.14 21.31 -6.74
N GLU A 259 -14.15 21.48 -7.59
CA GLU A 259 -15.40 20.74 -7.53
C GLU A 259 -15.29 19.45 -8.36
N ARG A 260 -15.77 18.32 -7.83
CA ARG A 260 -15.74 17.04 -8.54
C ARG A 260 -16.66 17.08 -9.76
N TYR A 261 -16.13 16.69 -10.91
CA TYR A 261 -16.95 16.38 -12.07
C TYR A 261 -17.90 15.22 -11.75
N ALA A 262 -19.15 15.32 -12.22
CA ALA A 262 -20.17 14.29 -12.06
C ALA A 262 -19.90 13.09 -12.98
N ILE A 263 -18.99 12.22 -12.58
CA ILE A 263 -18.67 10.97 -13.28
C ILE A 263 -19.54 9.86 -12.69
N PRO A 264 -20.19 9.02 -13.52
CA PRO A 264 -20.96 7.90 -13.00
C PRO A 264 -20.10 6.97 -12.14
N GLU A 265 -20.54 6.72 -10.91
CA GLU A 265 -19.95 5.69 -10.04
C GLU A 265 -20.51 4.31 -10.41
N CYS A 266 -19.68 3.26 -10.35
CA CYS A 266 -20.13 1.87 -10.41
C CYS A 266 -21.06 1.56 -11.61
N LEU A 267 -20.55 1.70 -12.83
CA LEU A 267 -21.32 1.41 -14.04
C LEU A 267 -21.45 -0.11 -14.30
N PRO A 268 -22.68 -0.63 -14.47
CA PRO A 268 -22.87 -1.99 -14.97
C PRO A 268 -22.43 -2.08 -16.43
N ASP A 269 -22.07 -3.29 -16.87
CA ASP A 269 -21.72 -3.60 -18.26
C ASP A 269 -20.60 -2.70 -18.80
N ARG A 270 -19.63 -2.37 -17.93
CA ARG A 270 -18.54 -1.43 -18.24
C ARG A 270 -17.72 -1.89 -19.45
N ARG A 271 -17.59 -3.20 -19.66
CA ARG A 271 -16.88 -3.79 -20.81
C ARG A 271 -17.63 -3.55 -22.11
N GLU A 272 -18.93 -3.84 -22.14
CA GLU A 272 -19.80 -3.61 -23.30
C GLU A 272 -19.81 -2.13 -23.67
N ARG A 273 -19.88 -1.25 -22.67
CA ARG A 273 -19.75 0.20 -22.85
C ARG A 273 -18.38 0.58 -23.41
N ALA A 274 -17.31 -0.04 -22.92
CA ALA A 274 -15.95 0.22 -23.38
C ALA A 274 -15.71 -0.22 -24.83
N ALA A 275 -16.38 -1.27 -25.28
CA ALA A 275 -16.35 -1.70 -26.69
C ALA A 275 -16.98 -0.68 -27.66
N THR A 276 -17.77 0.26 -27.15
CA THR A 276 -18.36 1.35 -27.95
C THR A 276 -17.50 2.61 -28.03
N LEU A 277 -16.31 2.61 -27.40
CA LEU A 277 -15.43 3.78 -27.42
C LEU A 277 -14.84 3.97 -28.82
N GLU A 278 -14.77 5.24 -29.24
CA GLU A 278 -14.19 5.64 -30.52
C GLU A 278 -13.07 6.65 -30.27
N LYS A 279 -12.07 6.68 -31.16
CA LYS A 279 -10.92 7.58 -31.01
C LYS A 279 -11.27 9.08 -31.06
N THR A 280 -12.43 9.39 -31.63
CA THR A 280 -13.01 10.73 -31.76
C THR A 280 -13.65 11.23 -30.47
N MET A 281 -13.91 10.35 -29.50
CA MET A 281 -14.54 10.72 -28.24
C MET A 281 -13.61 11.60 -27.41
N SER A 282 -14.18 12.64 -26.83
CA SER A 282 -13.54 13.47 -25.82
C SER A 282 -13.36 12.70 -24.50
N ALA A 283 -12.44 13.17 -23.68
CA ALA A 283 -12.20 12.61 -22.35
C ALA A 283 -13.47 12.60 -21.48
N TRP A 284 -14.31 13.64 -21.58
CA TRP A 284 -15.59 13.69 -20.88
C TRP A 284 -16.55 12.60 -21.36
N GLU A 285 -16.69 12.40 -22.67
CA GLU A 285 -17.55 11.37 -23.23
C GLU A 285 -17.11 9.97 -22.81
N VAL A 286 -15.78 9.73 -22.77
CA VAL A 286 -15.22 8.48 -22.23
C VAL A 286 -15.62 8.30 -20.77
N LEU A 287 -15.40 9.29 -19.90
CA LEU A 287 -15.74 9.20 -18.48
C LEU A 287 -17.24 8.98 -18.25
N GLN A 288 -18.11 9.64 -19.01
CA GLN A 288 -19.55 9.42 -18.94
C GLN A 288 -19.97 8.02 -19.42
N ARG A 289 -19.24 7.45 -20.39
CA ARG A 289 -19.56 6.15 -20.97
C ARG A 289 -19.10 4.98 -20.11
N VAL A 290 -17.87 5.05 -19.59
CA VAL A 290 -17.19 3.92 -18.91
C VAL A 290 -16.73 4.22 -17.48
N GLY A 291 -16.99 5.42 -16.97
CA GLY A 291 -16.59 5.84 -15.64
C GLY A 291 -15.11 6.22 -15.55
N ALA A 292 -14.66 6.48 -14.32
CA ALA A 292 -13.25 6.77 -14.04
C ALA A 292 -12.35 5.58 -14.42
N PRO A 293 -11.11 5.79 -14.92
CA PRO A 293 -10.16 4.71 -15.17
C PRO A 293 -9.78 3.92 -13.91
N ASP A 294 -9.32 2.69 -14.08
CA ASP A 294 -8.75 1.89 -12.98
C ASP A 294 -7.30 2.25 -12.69
N LEU A 295 -6.59 2.80 -13.67
CA LEU A 295 -5.26 3.38 -13.51
C LEU A 295 -5.09 4.53 -14.49
N ILE A 296 -4.49 5.62 -13.98
CA ILE A 296 -3.95 6.70 -14.81
C ILE A 296 -2.44 6.71 -14.62
N HIS A 297 -1.71 6.76 -15.73
CA HIS A 297 -0.26 6.86 -15.75
C HIS A 297 0.16 7.97 -16.71
N HIS A 298 1.09 8.81 -16.27
CA HIS A 298 1.69 9.86 -17.09
C HIS A 298 3.10 9.46 -17.48
N GLY A 299 3.51 9.79 -18.69
CA GLY A 299 4.88 9.57 -19.12
C GLY A 299 5.29 10.54 -20.20
N THR A 300 6.57 10.47 -20.55
CA THR A 300 7.12 11.14 -21.72
C THR A 300 7.80 10.12 -22.60
N GLU A 301 7.68 10.28 -23.91
CA GLU A 301 8.32 9.44 -24.90
C GLU A 301 9.11 10.31 -25.87
N LEU A 302 10.34 9.89 -26.18
CA LEU A 302 11.16 10.53 -27.20
C LEU A 302 10.79 9.95 -28.57
N SER A 303 10.19 10.77 -29.42
CA SER A 303 9.90 10.44 -30.82
C SER A 303 10.52 11.52 -31.70
N ASP A 304 11.42 11.13 -32.60
CA ASP A 304 12.09 12.03 -33.55
C ASP A 304 12.75 13.24 -32.85
N ASP A 305 13.51 13.00 -31.78
CA ASP A 305 14.16 14.02 -30.92
C ASP A 305 13.21 15.02 -30.26
N VAL A 306 11.90 14.76 -30.27
CA VAL A 306 10.89 15.56 -29.55
C VAL A 306 10.32 14.73 -28.41
N GLU A 307 10.42 15.27 -27.19
CA GLU A 307 9.76 14.69 -26.02
C GLU A 307 8.25 14.95 -26.10
N ARG A 308 7.46 13.88 -26.16
CA ARG A 308 6.00 13.94 -26.19
C ARG A 308 5.45 13.39 -24.88
N ALA A 309 4.78 14.24 -24.12
CA ALA A 309 4.02 13.81 -22.97
C ALA A 309 2.79 13.01 -23.41
N PHE A 310 2.46 11.97 -22.65
CA PHE A 310 1.25 11.19 -22.82
C PHE A 310 0.58 10.91 -21.47
N GLU A 311 -0.71 10.62 -21.53
CA GLU A 311 -1.47 10.09 -20.40
C GLU A 311 -2.17 8.80 -20.87
N HIS A 312 -2.01 7.73 -20.10
CA HIS A 312 -2.66 6.45 -20.34
C HIS A 312 -3.78 6.25 -19.33
N TRP A 313 -4.97 5.92 -19.84
CA TRP A 313 -6.08 5.45 -19.03
C TRP A 313 -6.24 3.95 -19.24
N GLU A 314 -6.26 3.19 -18.16
CA GLU A 314 -6.48 1.76 -18.19
C GLU A 314 -7.82 1.38 -17.57
N TYR A 315 -8.51 0.46 -18.23
CA TYR A 315 -9.76 -0.13 -17.78
C TYR A 315 -9.60 -1.65 -17.81
N ASP A 316 -9.77 -2.32 -16.67
CA ASP A 316 -9.64 -3.77 -16.56
C ASP A 316 -11.00 -4.44 -16.59
N PHE A 317 -11.10 -5.51 -17.37
CA PHE A 317 -12.31 -6.29 -17.54
C PHE A 317 -12.02 -7.77 -17.36
N GLN A 318 -13.00 -8.49 -16.84
CA GLN A 318 -13.01 -9.94 -16.89
C GLN A 318 -13.91 -10.39 -18.05
N ALA A 319 -13.39 -11.31 -18.86
CA ALA A 319 -13.92 -11.68 -20.16
C ALA A 319 -13.64 -13.17 -20.40
N ASP A 320 -14.68 -14.01 -20.45
CA ASP A 320 -14.51 -15.44 -20.76
C ASP A 320 -13.47 -16.15 -19.86
N GLY A 321 -13.40 -15.75 -18.59
CA GLY A 321 -12.44 -16.26 -17.61
C GLY A 321 -11.02 -15.70 -17.73
N GLN A 322 -10.78 -14.76 -18.64
CA GLN A 322 -9.51 -14.06 -18.81
C GLN A 322 -9.63 -12.58 -18.42
N TRP A 323 -8.51 -11.99 -18.00
CA TRP A 323 -8.43 -10.55 -17.76
C TRP A 323 -7.86 -9.82 -18.97
N THR A 324 -8.56 -8.78 -19.39
CA THR A 324 -8.11 -7.87 -20.43
C THR A 324 -8.06 -6.46 -19.88
N THR A 325 -7.12 -5.67 -20.40
CA THR A 325 -6.99 -4.26 -20.10
C THR A 325 -7.18 -3.49 -21.40
N LEU A 326 -8.18 -2.62 -21.43
CA LEU A 326 -8.31 -1.60 -22.46
C LEU A 326 -7.45 -0.40 -22.07
N GLN A 327 -6.51 -0.07 -22.94
CA GLN A 327 -5.62 1.07 -22.79
C GLN A 327 -6.01 2.16 -23.78
N LEU A 328 -6.22 3.37 -23.26
CA LEU A 328 -6.40 4.59 -24.04
C LEU A 328 -5.14 5.42 -23.88
N ARG A 329 -4.44 5.68 -24.98
CA ARG A 329 -3.34 6.66 -25.03
C ARG A 329 -3.85 7.98 -25.54
N TRP A 330 -3.76 9.01 -24.72
CA TRP A 330 -4.09 10.37 -25.11
C TRP A 330 -2.88 11.09 -25.69
N GLU A 331 -3.05 11.70 -26.87
CA GLU A 331 -2.07 12.63 -27.43
C GLU A 331 -2.33 14.01 -26.86
N LEU A 332 -1.30 14.56 -26.21
CA LEU A 332 -1.43 15.78 -25.43
C LEU A 332 -0.96 17.02 -26.18
N ASN A 333 -0.35 16.91 -27.35
CA ASN A 333 0.15 18.08 -28.10
C ASN A 333 -0.92 18.74 -28.97
N SER A 334 -2.04 18.07 -29.23
CA SER A 334 -3.17 18.63 -30.01
C SER A 334 -4.08 19.52 -29.16
N ARG A 335 -4.96 20.29 -29.84
CA ARG A 335 -6.04 21.07 -29.22
C ARG A 335 -7.36 20.80 -29.96
N PRO A 336 -8.31 20.08 -29.36
CA PRO A 336 -8.27 19.40 -28.05
C PRO A 336 -7.37 18.14 -28.04
N PRO A 337 -7.00 17.60 -26.86
CA PRO A 337 -6.45 16.23 -26.75
C PRO A 337 -7.40 15.20 -27.36
N PHE A 338 -6.85 14.14 -27.95
CA PHE A 338 -7.63 13.03 -28.53
C PHE A 338 -6.99 11.68 -28.22
N ILE A 339 -7.74 10.61 -28.45
CA ILE A 339 -7.26 9.24 -28.24
C ILE A 339 -6.42 8.82 -29.45
N ALA A 340 -5.10 8.79 -29.28
CA ALA A 340 -4.17 8.32 -30.30
C ALA A 340 -4.26 6.81 -30.49
N GLU A 341 -4.33 6.08 -29.37
CA GLU A 341 -4.43 4.63 -29.36
C GLU A 341 -5.56 4.17 -28.45
N LEU A 342 -6.33 3.20 -28.95
CA LEU A 342 -7.39 2.50 -28.24
C LEU A 342 -7.13 1.02 -28.49
N GLN A 343 -6.62 0.31 -27.49
CA GLN A 343 -6.17 -1.08 -27.66
C GLN A 343 -6.52 -1.94 -26.46
N GLU A 344 -7.13 -3.09 -26.72
CA GLU A 344 -7.32 -4.14 -25.72
C GLU A 344 -6.11 -5.08 -25.74
N ARG A 345 -5.55 -5.37 -24.57
CA ARG A 345 -4.38 -6.24 -24.40
C ARG A 345 -4.59 -7.17 -23.20
N PRO A 346 -3.89 -8.31 -23.13
CA PRO A 346 -3.85 -9.11 -21.91
C PRO A 346 -3.40 -8.26 -20.72
N SER A 347 -4.05 -8.41 -19.57
CA SER A 347 -3.72 -7.64 -18.38
C SER A 347 -2.31 -7.94 -17.87
N SER A 348 -1.40 -6.96 -18.01
CA SER A 348 0.02 -7.11 -17.66
C SER A 348 0.24 -7.36 -16.16
N TRP A 349 -0.66 -6.87 -15.31
CA TRP A 349 -0.60 -7.05 -13.87
C TRP A 349 -0.86 -8.49 -13.41
N LEU A 350 -1.32 -9.39 -14.29
CA LEU A 350 -1.37 -10.83 -14.01
C LEU A 350 0.03 -11.46 -13.92
N GLN A 351 0.99 -10.89 -14.65
CA GLN A 351 2.34 -11.44 -14.81
C GLN A 351 3.39 -10.63 -14.03
N SER A 352 3.02 -9.47 -13.50
CA SER A 352 3.93 -8.55 -12.83
C SER A 352 3.25 -7.78 -11.70
N ASN A 353 4.02 -7.49 -10.65
CA ASN A 353 3.57 -6.64 -9.54
C ASN A 353 3.81 -5.15 -9.79
N ALA A 354 4.29 -4.76 -10.98
CA ALA A 354 4.64 -3.37 -11.29
C ALA A 354 3.50 -2.38 -11.03
N ARG A 355 2.26 -2.75 -11.36
CA ARG A 355 1.08 -1.91 -11.11
C ARG A 355 0.83 -1.69 -9.62
N GLU A 356 0.86 -2.76 -8.83
CA GLU A 356 0.71 -2.66 -7.37
C GLU A 356 1.84 -1.83 -6.74
N GLN A 357 3.08 -2.02 -7.20
CA GLN A 357 4.22 -1.22 -6.76
C GLN A 357 4.01 0.28 -7.07
N ALA A 358 3.58 0.61 -8.28
CA ALA A 358 3.28 1.99 -8.66
C ALA A 358 2.14 2.60 -7.82
N LEU A 359 1.15 1.81 -7.42
CA LEU A 359 0.07 2.26 -6.53
C LEU A 359 0.58 2.52 -5.10
N LEU A 360 1.53 1.72 -4.60
CA LEU A 360 2.07 1.83 -3.24
C LEU A 360 3.15 2.93 -3.11
N GLU A 361 3.74 3.35 -4.22
CA GLU A 361 4.80 4.37 -4.29
C GLU A 361 4.28 5.81 -4.37
N ARG A 362 3.01 6.01 -4.70
CA ARG A 362 2.31 7.31 -4.62
C ARG A 362 2.25 7.80 -3.19
#